data_AF-A0A960SKK5-F1
#
_entry.id   AF-A0A960SKK5-F1
#
_cell.length_a   1.000
_cell.length_b   1.000
_cell.length_c   1.000
_cell.angle_alpha   90.00
_cell.angle_beta   90.00
_cell.angle_gamma   90.00
#
_symmetry.space_group_name_H-M   'P 1'
#
loop_
_entity.id
_entity.type
_entity.pdbx_description
1 polymer ?
#
loop_
_entity_poly.entity_id
_entity_poly.type
_entity_poly.pdbx_seq_one_letter_code
_entity_poly.pdbx_strand_id
1 'polypeptide(L)'
;YLGGHANTPWPLLGRAEATWVSPQRTAEDPRLVLVADLNVYCHSFQRILAPHTANGHLVREEGYFENNPAAWDETPVDIGARGGNVGLLDGSVAWRGVDRMRIHRASQMWEEDGAFGLW
;
A
#
# COMPACT_ATOMS: atom_id res chain seq x y z
N TYR A 1 7.93 0.29 4.41
CA TYR A 1 8.51 -0.73 5.31
C TYR A 1 7.40 -1.22 6.23
N LEU A 2 7.22 -2.53 6.34
CA LEU A 2 6.08 -3.17 6.99
C LEU A 2 6.46 -3.87 8.30
N GLY A 3 7.73 -3.86 8.71
CA GLY A 3 8.15 -4.35 10.04
C GLY A 3 7.90 -3.34 11.16
N GLY A 4 7.63 -3.84 12.38
CA GLY A 4 7.55 -3.06 13.61
C GLY A 4 6.22 -2.34 13.87
N HIS A 5 5.15 -2.65 13.11
CA HIS A 5 3.83 -2.06 13.33
C HIS A 5 3.09 -2.81 14.43
N ALA A 6 2.70 -2.09 15.48
CA ALA A 6 1.98 -2.66 16.62
C ALA A 6 0.54 -3.06 16.26
N ASN A 7 -0.04 -3.97 17.06
CA ASN A 7 -1.46 -4.35 17.00
C ASN A 7 -1.93 -4.98 15.68
N THR A 8 -1.02 -5.44 14.82
CA THR A 8 -1.39 -6.22 13.63
C THR A 8 -1.77 -7.66 14.02
N PRO A 9 -2.73 -8.32 13.33
CA PRO A 9 -3.45 -7.81 12.16
C PRO A 9 -4.48 -6.73 12.52
N TRP A 10 -4.40 -5.60 11.82
CA TRP A 10 -5.41 -4.56 11.97
C TRP A 10 -6.73 -5.03 11.34
N PRO A 11 -7.89 -4.70 11.94
CA PRO A 11 -9.18 -5.05 11.35
C PRO A 11 -9.36 -4.36 10.00
N LEU A 12 -10.12 -5.01 9.11
CA LEU A 12 -10.53 -4.42 7.83
C LEU A 12 -11.33 -3.13 8.10
N LEU A 13 -11.09 -2.15 7.25
CA LEU A 13 -11.72 -0.83 7.32
C LEU A 13 -11.74 -0.23 5.91
N GLY A 14 -12.83 0.46 5.55
CA GLY A 14 -12.98 1.09 4.25
C GLY A 14 -12.69 0.12 3.08
N ARG A 15 -11.72 0.47 2.24
CA ARG A 15 -11.35 -0.28 1.03
C ARG A 15 -10.41 -1.48 1.27
N ALA A 16 -10.04 -1.79 2.52
CA ALA A 16 -9.14 -2.90 2.81
C ALA A 16 -9.79 -4.26 2.48
N GLU A 17 -9.10 -5.06 1.66
CA GLU A 17 -9.53 -6.40 1.24
C GLU A 17 -8.91 -7.52 2.08
N ALA A 18 -7.78 -7.26 2.73
CA ALA A 18 -7.06 -8.26 3.51
C ALA A 18 -6.35 -7.63 4.73
N THR A 19 -6.23 -8.44 5.78
CA THR A 19 -5.38 -8.12 6.94
C THR A 19 -3.95 -8.61 6.71
N TRP A 20 -3.01 -8.08 7.46
CA TRP A 20 -1.61 -8.48 7.39
C TRP A 20 -0.98 -8.46 8.78
N VAL A 21 0.04 -9.28 9.02
CA VAL A 21 0.79 -9.32 10.28
C VAL A 21 2.16 -8.68 10.05
N SER A 22 2.50 -7.71 10.89
CA SER A 22 3.79 -7.02 10.84
C SER A 22 4.86 -7.82 11.57
N PRO A 23 5.98 -8.18 10.92
CA PRO A 23 7.13 -8.74 11.60
C PRO A 23 7.62 -7.80 12.71
N GLN A 24 7.75 -8.30 13.93
CA GLN A 24 8.36 -7.62 15.06
C GLN A 24 9.82 -8.05 15.26
N ARG A 25 10.17 -9.29 14.86
CA ARG A 25 11.51 -9.86 15.01
C ARG A 25 11.88 -10.68 13.77
N THR A 26 13.18 -10.82 13.52
CA THR A 26 13.72 -11.58 12.39
C THR A 26 13.51 -13.10 12.48
N ALA A 27 13.24 -13.62 13.68
CA ALA A 27 13.02 -15.05 13.92
C ALA A 27 11.53 -15.48 13.81
N GLU A 28 10.66 -14.60 13.34
CA GLU A 28 9.23 -14.90 13.14
C GLU A 28 8.99 -15.63 11.81
N ASP A 29 7.72 -15.86 11.43
CA ASP A 29 7.41 -16.61 10.21
C ASP A 29 8.11 -15.98 9.00
N PRO A 30 8.99 -16.73 8.29
CA PRO A 30 9.78 -16.21 7.18
C PRO A 30 8.93 -15.67 6.03
N ARG A 31 7.65 -16.06 5.96
CA ARG A 31 6.72 -15.66 4.90
C ARG A 31 6.00 -14.34 5.18
N LEU A 32 6.22 -13.72 6.33
CA LEU A 32 5.62 -12.41 6.64
C LEU A 32 6.19 -11.35 5.69
N VAL A 33 5.32 -10.48 5.18
CA VAL A 33 5.74 -9.39 4.32
C VAL A 33 6.48 -8.34 5.16
N LEU A 34 7.73 -8.05 4.79
CA LEU A 34 8.59 -7.10 5.48
C LEU A 34 8.68 -5.76 4.73
N VAL A 35 8.74 -5.82 3.40
CA VAL A 35 8.83 -4.64 2.55
C VAL A 35 7.92 -4.80 1.34
N ALA A 36 7.35 -3.70 0.87
CA ALA A 36 6.65 -3.63 -0.40
C ALA A 36 6.95 -2.28 -1.05
N ASP A 37 7.00 -2.25 -2.37
CA ASP A 37 7.04 -1.00 -3.14
C ASP A 37 5.77 -0.17 -2.83
N LEU A 38 5.91 1.15 -2.87
CA LEU A 38 4.91 2.11 -2.38
C LEU A 38 3.72 2.30 -3.32
N ASN A 39 2.99 1.23 -3.66
CA ASN A 39 1.63 1.36 -4.21
C ASN A 39 0.67 1.77 -3.09
N VAL A 40 0.68 3.05 -2.72
CA VAL A 40 0.04 3.59 -1.50
C VAL A 40 -0.80 4.82 -1.84
N TYR A 41 -1.92 4.99 -1.16
CA TYR A 41 -2.72 6.21 -1.22
C TYR A 41 -3.19 6.62 0.17
N CYS A 42 -3.33 7.92 0.39
CA CYS A 42 -3.85 8.52 1.62
C CYS A 42 -4.59 9.78 1.23
N HIS A 43 -5.88 9.84 1.54
CA HIS A 43 -6.72 10.97 1.16
C HIS A 43 -6.64 12.10 2.19
N SER A 44 -6.48 11.77 3.47
CA SER A 44 -6.12 12.75 4.52
C SER A 44 -4.80 13.47 4.25
N PHE A 45 -3.91 12.85 3.49
CA PHE A 45 -2.66 13.44 3.02
C PHE A 45 -2.58 13.31 1.50
N GLN A 46 -3.58 13.87 0.82
CA GLN A 46 -3.81 14.00 -0.64
C GLN A 46 -2.65 13.48 -1.52
N ARG A 47 -2.46 12.16 -1.53
CA ARG A 47 -1.35 11.53 -2.23
C ARG A 47 -1.72 10.14 -2.71
N ILE A 48 -1.38 9.85 -3.97
CA ILE A 48 -1.47 8.53 -4.59
C ILE A 48 -0.12 8.23 -5.23
N LEU A 49 0.49 7.10 -4.88
CA LEU A 49 1.82 6.68 -5.31
C LEU A 49 1.69 5.40 -6.13
N ALA A 50 2.24 5.42 -7.34
CA ALA A 50 2.39 4.24 -8.19
C ALA A 50 3.85 4.19 -8.67
N PRO A 51 4.75 3.44 -8.00
CA PRO A 51 6.17 3.41 -8.33
C PRO A 51 6.43 2.85 -9.74
N HIS A 52 5.56 1.95 -10.21
CA HIS A 52 5.72 1.25 -11.47
C HIS A 52 4.45 1.35 -12.31
N THR A 53 4.33 2.39 -13.12
CA THR A 53 3.37 2.44 -14.24
C THR A 53 4.02 1.94 -15.53
N ALA A 54 3.29 1.94 -16.64
CA ALA A 54 3.86 1.64 -17.97
C ALA A 54 5.00 2.61 -18.37
N ASN A 55 5.03 3.83 -17.81
CA ASN A 55 5.97 4.89 -18.17
C ASN A 55 6.86 5.32 -16.98
N GLY A 56 7.06 4.44 -15.99
CA GLY A 56 7.83 4.75 -14.78
C GLY A 56 6.94 5.15 -13.59
N HIS A 57 7.51 5.84 -12.61
CA HIS A 57 6.76 6.23 -11.42
C HIS A 57 5.76 7.36 -11.72
N LEU A 58 4.66 7.37 -10.96
CA LEU A 58 3.70 8.45 -10.96
C LEU A 58 3.26 8.78 -9.53
N VAL A 59 3.18 10.08 -9.25
CA VAL A 59 2.66 10.59 -7.98
C VAL A 59 1.55 11.59 -8.31
N ARG A 60 0.40 11.42 -7.66
CA ARG A 60 -0.65 12.45 -7.58
C ARG A 60 -0.58 13.09 -6.21
N GLU A 61 -0.57 14.41 -6.17
CA GLU A 61 -0.40 15.22 -4.95
C GLU A 61 -1.49 16.29 -4.89
N GLU A 62 -1.49 17.14 -3.86
CA GLU A 62 -2.50 18.18 -3.59
C GLU A 62 -3.02 18.91 -4.83
N GLY A 63 -2.15 19.46 -5.68
CA GLY A 63 -2.58 20.16 -6.90
C GLY A 63 -3.35 19.29 -7.91
N TYR A 64 -3.15 17.96 -7.89
CA TYR A 64 -4.00 17.04 -8.66
C TYR A 64 -5.39 16.92 -8.04
N PHE A 65 -5.49 16.78 -6.71
CA PHE A 65 -6.77 16.65 -6.00
C PHE A 65 -7.63 17.92 -6.15
N GLU A 66 -7.03 19.10 -6.10
CA GLU A 66 -7.72 20.39 -6.30
C GLU A 66 -8.43 20.48 -7.67
N ASN A 67 -7.81 19.90 -8.70
CA ASN A 67 -8.28 19.99 -10.08
C ASN A 67 -9.05 18.74 -10.55
N ASN A 68 -9.05 17.66 -9.75
CA ASN A 68 -9.64 16.37 -10.12
C ASN A 68 -10.46 15.84 -8.93
N PRO A 69 -11.77 16.15 -8.84
CA PRO A 69 -12.62 15.67 -7.77
C PRO A 69 -12.67 14.13 -7.65
N ALA A 70 -12.44 13.41 -8.75
CA ALA A 70 -12.37 11.96 -8.75
C ALA A 70 -11.15 11.38 -8.01
N ALA A 71 -10.10 12.18 -7.75
CA ALA A 71 -8.88 11.73 -7.07
C ALA A 71 -9.16 11.14 -5.66
N TRP A 72 -10.23 11.58 -5.01
CA TRP A 72 -10.70 11.06 -3.72
C TRP A 72 -11.25 9.63 -3.80
N ASP A 73 -11.51 9.11 -4.99
CA ASP A 73 -11.93 7.74 -5.21
C ASP A 73 -10.87 6.89 -5.93
N GLU A 74 -9.75 7.49 -6.31
CA GLU A 74 -8.67 6.83 -7.01
C GLU A 74 -7.70 6.10 -6.08
N THR A 75 -7.16 5.02 -6.61
CA THR A 75 -6.13 4.16 -6.04
C THR A 75 -4.90 4.17 -6.95
N PRO A 76 -3.77 3.56 -6.54
CA PRO A 76 -2.64 3.35 -7.42
C PRO A 76 -3.01 2.66 -8.74
N VAL A 77 -4.02 1.78 -8.75
CA VAL A 77 -4.50 1.11 -9.97
C VAL A 77 -5.03 2.13 -10.98
N ASP A 78 -5.83 3.08 -10.51
CA ASP A 78 -6.52 4.07 -11.35
C ASP A 78 -5.54 5.03 -12.01
N ILE A 79 -4.42 5.32 -11.34
CA ILE A 79 -3.33 6.15 -11.89
C ILE A 79 -2.30 5.32 -12.69
N GLY A 80 -2.54 4.02 -12.88
CA GLY A 80 -1.80 3.16 -13.81
C GLY A 80 -0.74 2.26 -13.21
N ALA A 81 -0.78 1.96 -11.91
CA ALA A 81 0.12 0.99 -11.28
C ALA A 81 0.06 -0.37 -12.00
N ARG A 82 1.23 -1.01 -12.14
CA ARG A 82 1.39 -2.32 -12.80
C ARG A 82 1.77 -3.42 -11.82
N GLY A 83 2.19 -3.05 -10.61
CA GLY A 83 2.62 -3.98 -9.58
C GLY A 83 3.74 -3.38 -8.74
N GLY A 84 4.47 -4.26 -8.07
CA GLY A 84 5.59 -3.89 -7.22
C GLY A 84 6.31 -5.11 -6.66
N ASN A 85 7.50 -4.88 -6.15
CA ASN A 85 8.23 -5.91 -5.40
C ASN A 85 7.63 -6.06 -4.01
N VAL A 86 7.45 -7.31 -3.59
CA VAL A 86 7.07 -7.69 -2.24
C VAL A 86 8.18 -8.56 -1.67
N GLY A 87 8.80 -8.09 -0.60
CA GLY A 87 9.87 -8.76 0.11
C GLY A 87 9.39 -9.37 1.42
N LEU A 88 9.77 -10.61 1.66
CA LEU A 88 9.40 -11.38 2.85
C LEU A 88 10.49 -11.29 3.92
N LEU A 89 10.18 -11.73 5.13
CA LEU A 89 11.08 -11.68 6.29
C LEU A 89 12.35 -12.53 6.10
N ASP A 90 12.29 -13.59 5.29
CA ASP A 90 13.46 -14.39 4.91
C ASP A 90 14.41 -13.71 3.91
N GLY A 91 14.08 -12.51 3.45
CA GLY A 91 14.87 -11.74 2.49
C GLY A 91 14.61 -12.11 1.02
N SER A 92 13.70 -13.05 0.74
CA SER A 92 13.23 -13.30 -0.62
C SER A 92 12.37 -12.13 -1.11
N VAL A 93 12.48 -11.81 -2.40
CA VAL A 93 11.74 -10.71 -3.04
C VAL A 93 11.16 -11.22 -4.36
N ALA A 94 9.90 -10.92 -4.60
CA ALA A 94 9.23 -11.25 -5.85
C ALA A 94 8.39 -10.09 -6.38
N TRP A 95 8.38 -9.93 -7.69
CA TRP A 95 7.43 -9.05 -8.36
C TRP A 95 6.01 -9.62 -8.25
N ARG A 96 5.05 -8.76 -7.87
CA ARG A 96 3.62 -9.04 -7.89
C ARG A 96 2.95 -8.08 -8.87
N GLY A 97 2.21 -8.62 -9.83
CA GLY A 97 1.34 -7.82 -10.69
C GLY A 97 0.22 -7.21 -9.86
N VAL A 98 -0.21 -6.00 -10.22
CA VAL A 98 -1.23 -5.26 -9.46
C VAL A 98 -2.56 -6.03 -9.35
N ASP A 99 -2.88 -6.86 -10.34
CA ASP A 99 -4.02 -7.76 -10.40
C ASP A 99 -4.00 -8.87 -9.33
N ARG A 100 -2.84 -9.09 -8.72
CA ARG A 100 -2.61 -10.11 -7.67
C ARG A 100 -2.36 -9.51 -6.29
N MET A 101 -2.29 -8.18 -6.19
CA MET A 101 -2.12 -7.48 -4.92
C MET A 101 -3.48 -7.28 -4.24
N ARG A 102 -3.47 -7.14 -2.92
CA ARG A 102 -4.65 -6.84 -2.12
C ARG A 102 -4.53 -5.46 -1.49
N ILE A 103 -5.65 -4.78 -1.34
CA ILE A 103 -5.66 -3.52 -0.58
C ILE A 103 -5.56 -3.86 0.91
N HIS A 104 -4.59 -3.26 1.56
CA HIS A 104 -4.32 -3.38 2.98
C HIS A 104 -4.39 -2.01 3.64
N ARG A 105 -4.86 -1.98 4.89
CA ARG A 105 -4.73 -0.80 5.74
C ARG A 105 -3.24 -0.55 6.03
N ALA A 106 -2.77 0.67 5.81
CA ALA A 106 -1.37 1.09 5.99
C ALA A 106 -1.18 2.11 7.14
N SER A 107 -2.26 2.56 7.78
CA SER A 107 -2.22 3.41 8.98
C SER A 107 -3.39 3.13 9.92
N GLN A 108 -3.17 3.19 11.23
CA GLN A 108 -4.25 3.19 12.23
C GLN A 108 -4.86 4.59 12.47
N MET A 109 -4.26 5.64 11.92
CA MET A 109 -4.78 7.01 12.01
C MET A 109 -5.79 7.28 10.90
N TRP A 110 -6.72 8.21 11.18
CA TRP A 110 -7.68 8.76 10.21
C TRP A 110 -8.66 7.75 9.59
N GLU A 111 -8.80 6.58 10.20
CA GLU A 111 -9.81 5.59 9.83
C GLU A 111 -9.89 5.29 8.31
N GLU A 112 -11.03 5.54 7.67
CA GLU A 112 -11.26 5.32 6.23
C GLU A 112 -10.59 6.36 5.35
N ASP A 113 -10.26 7.54 5.89
CA ASP A 113 -9.49 8.59 5.21
C ASP A 113 -7.97 8.40 5.36
N GLY A 114 -7.57 7.37 6.11
CA GLY A 114 -6.18 7.03 6.38
C GLY A 114 -5.43 6.47 5.18
N ALA A 115 -4.23 5.96 5.44
CA ALA A 115 -3.40 5.39 4.40
C ALA A 115 -3.76 3.92 4.13
N PHE A 116 -3.77 3.57 2.84
CA PHE A 116 -3.92 2.22 2.31
C PHE A 116 -2.78 1.91 1.36
N GLY A 117 -2.43 0.64 1.22
CA GLY A 117 -1.44 0.20 0.25
C GLY A 117 -1.76 -1.15 -0.36
N LEU A 118 -1.14 -1.43 -1.51
CA LEU A 118 -1.35 -2.64 -2.28
C LEU A 118 -0.08 -3.49 -2.24
N TRP A 119 -0.19 -4.72 -1.74
CA TRP A 119 0.85 -5.74 -1.82
C TRP A 119 0.29 -7.17 -1.82
#